data_AF-A0AAW5LJM2-F1
#
_entry.id   AF-A0AAW5LJM2-F1
#
_cell.length_a   1.000
_cell.length_b   1.000
_cell.length_c   1.000
_cell.angle_alpha   90.00
_cell.angle_beta   90.00
_cell.angle_gamma   90.00
#
_symmetry.space_group_name_H-M   'P 1'
#
loop_
_entity.id
_entity.type
_entity.pdbx_description
1 polymer ?
#
loop_
_entity_poly.entity_id
_entity_poly.type
_entity_poly.pdbx_seq_one_letter_code
_entity_poly.pdbx_strand_id
1 'polypeptide(L)' 'TLKDMTKSGKQRPWREKKIDNVSYADILEILKIKKAFNVKQCGNVLEFKPTDEGYLKLHKTWFCKSKL' A
#
# COMPACT_ATOMS: atom_id res chain seq x y z
N THR A 1 -7.80 4.97 18.22
CA THR A 1 -7.11 4.73 16.92
C THR A 1 -8.02 3.92 16.02
N LEU A 2 -8.14 4.26 14.73
CA LEU A 2 -8.99 3.53 13.78
C LEU A 2 -8.54 2.06 13.65
N LYS A 3 -9.43 1.09 13.88
CA LYS A 3 -9.17 -0.34 13.67
C LYS A 3 -9.91 -0.81 12.42
N ASP A 4 -9.16 -1.15 11.37
CA ASP A 4 -9.72 -1.74 10.15
C ASP A 4 -9.89 -3.25 10.35
N MET A 5 -11.13 -3.72 10.41
CA MET A 5 -11.48 -5.11 10.74
C MET A 5 -12.30 -5.73 9.60
N THR A 6 -12.09 -7.01 9.33
CA THR A 6 -12.97 -7.80 8.45
C THR A 6 -14.32 -8.05 9.10
N LYS A 7 -15.33 -8.45 8.32
CA LYS A 7 -16.63 -8.92 8.83
C LYS A 7 -16.50 -10.08 9.83
N SER A 8 -15.41 -10.86 9.75
CA SER A 8 -15.10 -11.98 10.63
C SER A 8 -14.27 -11.59 11.87
N GLY A 9 -14.09 -10.28 12.13
CA GLY A 9 -13.35 -9.79 13.30
C GLY A 9 -11.82 -9.89 13.22
N LYS A 10 -11.23 -10.12 12.05
CA LYS A 10 -9.76 -10.10 11.88
C LYS A 10 -9.29 -8.70 11.49
N GLN A 11 -8.22 -8.21 12.09
CA GLN A 11 -7.62 -6.94 11.67
C GLN A 11 -7.07 -7.07 10.24
N ARG A 12 -7.37 -6.09 9.39
CA ARG A 12 -6.78 -5.98 8.05
C ARG A 12 -5.41 -5.32 8.16
N PRO A 13 -4.31 -6.05 7.87
CA PRO A 13 -2.95 -5.53 8.03
C PRO A 13 -2.54 -4.69 6.81
N TRP A 14 -3.35 -3.68 6.44
CA TRP A 14 -3.12 -2.90 5.23
C TRP A 14 -1.84 -2.07 5.36
N ARG A 15 -1.54 -1.55 6.56
CA ARG A 15 -0.38 -0.70 6.81
C ARG A 15 0.91 -1.51 6.68
N GLU A 16 0.96 -2.67 7.32
CA GLU A 16 2.09 -3.60 7.25
C GLU A 16 2.31 -4.03 5.80
N LYS A 17 1.25 -4.45 5.11
CA LYS A 17 1.32 -4.83 3.69
C LYS A 17 1.80 -3.70 2.78
N LYS A 18 1.50 -2.44 3.11
CA LYS A 18 1.91 -1.27 2.34
C LYS A 18 3.40 -0.99 2.55
N ILE A 19 3.85 -1.01 3.80
CA ILE A 19 5.27 -0.87 4.16
C ILE A 19 6.08 -1.97 3.45
N ASP A 20 5.65 -3.23 3.57
CA ASP A 20 6.29 -4.36 2.89
C ASP A 20 6.38 -4.17 1.37
N ASN A 21 5.40 -3.50 0.76
CA ASN A 21 5.38 -3.27 -0.68
C ASN A 21 6.45 -2.28 -1.13
N VAL A 22 6.62 -1.20 -0.36
CA VAL A 22 7.63 -0.18 -0.60
C VAL A 22 9.03 -0.76 -0.33
N SER A 23 9.21 -1.45 0.81
CA SER A 23 10.47 -2.10 1.15
C SER A 23 10.88 -3.18 0.14
N TYR A 24 9.91 -3.88 -0.46
CA TYR A 24 10.20 -4.83 -1.53
C TYR A 24 10.77 -4.16 -2.77
N ALA A 25 10.31 -2.96 -3.13
CA ALA A 25 10.88 -2.20 -4.23
C ALA A 25 12.34 -1.81 -3.97
N ASP A 26 12.69 -1.48 -2.72
CA ASP A 26 14.07 -1.16 -2.35
C ASP A 26 14.98 -2.40 -2.49
N ILE A 27 14.49 -3.60 -2.17
CA ILE A 27 15.22 -4.85 -2.43
C ILE A 27 15.45 -5.05 -3.94
N LEU A 28 14.42 -4.83 -4.77
CA LEU A 28 14.57 -4.93 -6.23
C LEU A 28 15.58 -3.92 -6.77
N GLU A 29 15.63 -2.72 -6.18
CA GLU A 29 16.58 -1.66 -6.52
C GLU A 29 18.02 -2.06 -6.18
N ILE A 30 18.25 -2.62 -4.98
CA ILE A 30 19.55 -3.18 -4.57
C ILE A 30 20.01 -4.28 -5.53
N LEU A 31 19.10 -5.15 -5.96
CA LEU A 31 19.36 -6.21 -6.93
C LEU A 31 19.49 -5.72 -8.38
N LYS A 32 19.39 -4.40 -8.63
CA LYS A 32 19.45 -3.76 -9.96
C LYS A 32 18.40 -4.29 -10.95
N ILE A 33 17.23 -4.67 -10.45
CA ILE A 33 16.13 -5.15 -11.30
C ILE A 33 15.39 -3.96 -11.89
N LYS A 34 15.28 -3.93 -13.22
CA LYS A 34 14.65 -2.82 -13.97
C LYS A 34 13.23 -2.46 -13.50
N LYS A 35 12.48 -3.44 -13.00
CA LYS A 35 11.08 -3.25 -12.55
C LYS A 35 10.97 -2.54 -11.19
N ALA A 36 12.07 -2.35 -10.45
CA ALA A 36 12.05 -1.74 -9.12
C ALA A 36 11.29 -0.40 -9.09
N PHE A 37 11.57 0.48 -10.08
CA PHE A 37 10.90 1.78 -10.21
C PHE A 37 9.38 1.66 -10.33
N ASN A 38 8.88 0.77 -11.19
CA ASN A 38 7.44 0.58 -11.39
C ASN A 38 6.76 0.01 -10.12
N VAL A 39 7.44 -0.91 -9.42
CA VAL A 39 6.95 -1.48 -8.16
C VAL A 39 6.91 -0.40 -7.08
N LYS A 40 7.94 0.45 -6.97
CA LYS A 40 7.98 1.58 -6.02
C LYS A 40 6.87 2.58 -6.28
N GLN A 41 6.68 3.02 -7.53
CA GLN A 41 5.64 3.98 -7.88
C GLN A 41 4.24 3.44 -7.56
N CYS A 42 3.90 2.23 -8.00
CA CYS A 42 2.60 1.64 -7.66
C CYS A 42 2.44 1.42 -6.15
N GLY A 43 3.51 0.94 -5.50
CA GLY A 43 3.54 0.69 -4.06
C GLY A 43 3.36 1.94 -3.20
N ASN A 44 3.55 3.13 -3.76
CA ASN A 44 3.35 4.41 -3.05
C ASN A 44 1.95 5.01 -3.19
N VAL A 45 1.08 4.48 -4.05
CA VAL A 45 -0.22 5.13 -4.31
C VAL A 45 -1.20 4.90 -3.16
N LEU A 46 -1.71 6.00 -2.60
CA LEU A 46 -2.84 6.10 -1.68
C LEU A 46 -3.80 7.16 -2.22
N GLU A 47 -5.01 6.76 -2.56
CA GLU A 47 -6.03 7.66 -3.09
C GLU A 47 -7.04 7.97 -1.99
N PHE A 48 -7.27 9.26 -1.74
CA PHE A 48 -8.22 9.74 -0.75
C PHE A 48 -9.37 10.48 -1.43
N LYS A 49 -10.56 10.40 -0.85
CA LYS A 49 -11.73 11.18 -1.26
C LYS A 49 -12.21 12.06 -0.10
N PRO A 50 -12.70 13.27 -0.38
CA PRO A 50 -13.33 14.11 0.63
C PRO A 50 -14.61 13.44 1.13
N THR A 51 -14.88 13.58 2.43
CA THR A 51 -16.15 13.22 3.07
C THR A 51 -17.00 14.47 3.24
N ASP A 52 -18.30 14.30 3.42
CA ASP A 52 -19.23 15.41 3.70
C ASP A 52 -18.88 16.14 5.01
N GLU A 53 -18.18 15.45 5.91
CA GLU A 53 -17.66 15.96 7.19
C GLU A 53 -16.34 16.77 7.04
N GLY A 54 -15.84 16.97 5.81
CA GLY A 54 -14.71 17.85 5.52
C GLY A 54 -13.30 17.25 5.68
N TYR A 55 -13.15 15.94 5.93
CA TYR A 55 -11.85 15.28 5.96
C TYR A 55 -11.64 14.34 4.76
N LEU A 56 -10.37 14.00 4.53
CA LEU A 56 -10.00 13.03 3.50
C LEU A 56 -10.06 11.61 4.06
N LYS A 57 -10.85 10.74 3.41
CA LYS A 57 -10.93 9.32 3.73
C LYS A 57 -10.22 8.50 2.67
N LEU A 58 -9.40 7.55 3.10
CA LEU A 58 -8.74 6.62 2.18
C LEU A 58 -9.81 5.87 1.37
N HIS A 59 -9.72 5.98 0.04
CA HIS A 59 -10.67 5.41 -0.90
C HIS A 59 -10.09 4.18 -1.61
N LYS A 60 -8.83 4.27 -2.08
CA LYS A 60 -8.14 3.17 -2.77
C LYS A 60 -6.67 3.11 -2.41
N THR A 61 -6.11 1.91 -2.52
CA THR A 61 -4.68 1.65 -2.38
C THR A 61 -4.28 0.47 -3.25
N TRP A 62 -3.03 0.44 -3.70
CA TRP A 62 -2.46 -0.64 -4.51
C TRP A 62 -1.36 -1.36 -3.74
N PHE A 63 -1.28 -2.69 -3.92
CA PHE A 63 -0.26 -3.56 -3.33
C PHE A 63 0.48 -4.32 -4.44
N CYS A 64 1.20 -3.58 -5.29
CA CYS A 64 1.89 -4.15 -6.44
C CYS A 64 3.08 -5.01 -6.02
N LYS A 65 2.99 -6.32 -6.21
CA LYS A 65 4.13 -7.23 -6.03
C LYS A 65 4.44 -7.86 -7.39
N SER A 66 5.58 -7.52 -8.00
CA SER A 66 6.12 -8.35 -9.08
C SER A 66 6.72 -9.58 -8.41
N LYS A 67 6.42 -10.78 -8.88
CA LYS A 67 7.23 -11.94 -8.47
C LYS A 67 8.65 -11.77 -9.05
N LEU A 68 9.64 -12.10 -8.25
CA LEU A 68 11.03 -12.31 -8.67
C LEU A 68 11.13 -13.61 -9.45
#